data_AF-A0A0Q5UCQ1-F1
#
_entry.id   AF-A0A0Q5UCQ1-F1
#
_cell.length_a   1.000
_cell.length_b   1.000
_cell.length_c   1.000
_cell.angle_alpha   90.00
_cell.angle_beta   90.00
_cell.angle_gamma   90.00
#
_symmetry.space_group_name_H-M   'P 1'
#
loop_
_entity.id
_entity.type
_entity.pdbx_description
1 polymer ?
#
loop_
_entity_poly.entity_id
_entity_poly.type
_entity_poly.pdbx_seq_one_letter_code
_entity_poly.pdbx_strand_id
1 'polypeptide(L)'
;MEPSYYAIIPANVRYDSALIPAAKLLYGEITALCNKDGYCWAENAYFAELYGVSIFTISRWISQLQNGGYIDMEIIKSEGNKRKITLAENVKRSCGKAQKVLTKNAIALAEKRKSIYRMNNTINNTINREENALAFFEKNSPSEWENFLMRFRKKFTDPEWVKFCEIFDCKIIEEEIEFTSRKIGARLTRFALNYLENNSKGEASKAQNVQEMNTNHPSRRKLD
;
A
#
# COMPACT_ATOMS: atom_id res chain seq x y z
N MET A 1 6.27 -16.37 11.10
CA MET A 1 6.00 -15.42 10.00
C MET A 1 5.69 -16.23 8.76
N GLU A 2 4.48 -16.08 8.26
CA GLU A 2 4.02 -16.70 7.01
C GLU A 2 4.74 -16.05 5.81
N PRO A 3 4.94 -16.79 4.70
CA PRO A 3 5.47 -16.21 3.47
C PRO A 3 4.60 -15.03 3.02
N SER A 4 5.21 -13.97 2.49
CA SER A 4 4.46 -12.82 1.98
C SER A 4 3.57 -13.25 0.81
N TYR A 5 2.30 -12.85 0.83
CA TYR A 5 1.31 -13.18 -0.23
C TYR A 5 1.71 -12.68 -1.63
N TYR A 6 2.63 -11.71 -1.72
CA TYR A 6 3.11 -11.14 -2.97
C TYR A 6 4.63 -11.00 -2.97
N ALA A 7 5.22 -11.03 -4.17
CA ALA A 7 6.63 -10.76 -4.39
C ALA A 7 6.80 -9.41 -5.12
N ILE A 8 7.81 -8.64 -4.72
CA ILE A 8 8.14 -7.36 -5.38
C ILE A 8 9.20 -7.62 -6.44
N ILE A 9 8.84 -7.45 -7.71
CA ILE A 9 9.77 -7.48 -8.84
C ILE A 9 9.88 -6.05 -9.41
N PRO A 10 11.02 -5.36 -9.20
CA PRO A 10 11.18 -3.98 -9.64
C PRO A 10 11.23 -3.88 -11.18
N ALA A 11 10.91 -2.69 -11.71
CA ALA A 11 10.75 -2.48 -13.15
C ALA A 11 12.01 -2.84 -13.97
N ASN A 12 13.20 -2.58 -13.43
CA ASN A 12 14.47 -2.96 -14.05
C ASN A 12 14.60 -4.47 -14.24
N VAL A 13 14.16 -5.29 -13.28
CA VAL A 13 14.14 -6.76 -13.41
C VAL A 13 12.97 -7.22 -14.30
N ARG A 14 11.78 -6.65 -14.08
CA ARG A 14 10.54 -7.05 -14.77
C ARG A 14 10.63 -6.86 -16.28
N TYR A 15 11.18 -5.74 -16.73
CA TYR A 15 11.25 -5.38 -18.15
C TYR A 15 12.59 -5.69 -18.82
N ASP A 16 13.56 -6.27 -18.11
CA ASP A 16 14.81 -6.72 -18.75
C ASP A 16 14.52 -7.85 -19.75
N SER A 17 14.88 -7.65 -21.00
CA SER A 17 14.73 -8.64 -22.07
C SER A 17 15.80 -9.73 -22.03
N ALA A 18 16.93 -9.51 -21.35
CA ALA A 18 17.98 -10.50 -21.17
C ALA A 18 17.61 -11.59 -20.14
N LEU A 19 16.67 -11.30 -19.24
CA LEU A 19 16.15 -12.24 -18.27
C LEU A 19 14.95 -13.01 -18.82
N ILE A 20 14.99 -14.33 -18.67
CA ILE A 20 13.82 -15.15 -18.98
C ILE A 20 12.72 -14.93 -17.93
N PRO A 21 11.43 -15.12 -18.29
CA PRO A 21 10.32 -14.91 -17.35
C PRO A 21 10.46 -15.67 -16.03
N ALA A 22 10.89 -16.93 -16.07
CA ALA A 22 11.05 -17.75 -14.88
C ALA A 22 12.16 -17.24 -13.93
N ALA A 23 13.25 -16.66 -14.47
CA ALA A 23 14.29 -16.04 -13.65
C ALA A 23 13.76 -14.78 -12.93
N LYS A 24 12.83 -14.04 -13.54
CA LYS A 24 12.17 -12.89 -12.91
C LYS A 24 11.28 -13.33 -11.74
N LEU A 25 10.58 -14.46 -11.88
CA LEU A 25 9.80 -15.05 -10.79
C LEU A 25 10.73 -15.52 -9.66
N LEU A 26 11.83 -16.20 -9.98
CA LEU A 26 12.83 -16.62 -9.00
C LEU A 26 13.41 -15.44 -8.23
N TYR A 27 13.65 -14.29 -8.90
CA TYR A 27 14.07 -13.06 -8.22
C TYR A 27 13.04 -12.61 -7.16
N GLY A 28 11.74 -12.77 -7.44
CA GLY A 28 10.67 -12.50 -6.48
C GLY A 28 10.78 -13.34 -5.21
N GLU A 29 11.02 -14.65 -5.35
CA GLU A 29 11.21 -15.57 -4.22
C GLU A 29 12.48 -15.24 -3.42
N ILE A 30 13.59 -14.96 -4.11
CA ILE A 30 14.84 -14.53 -3.46
C ILE A 30 14.59 -13.25 -2.64
N THR A 31 13.83 -12.30 -3.19
CA THR A 31 13.48 -11.05 -2.50
C THR A 31 12.62 -11.31 -1.26
N ALA A 32 11.64 -12.22 -1.34
CA ALA A 32 10.81 -12.59 -0.20
C ALA A 32 11.63 -13.22 0.93
N LEU A 33 12.57 -14.11 0.60
CA LEU A 33 13.49 -14.72 1.57
C LEU A 33 14.47 -13.69 2.17
N CYS A 34 15.01 -12.79 1.35
CA CYS A 34 15.84 -11.69 1.82
C CYS A 34 15.09 -10.74 2.77
N ASN A 35 13.79 -10.50 2.57
CA ASN A 35 13.01 -9.64 3.45
C ASN A 35 12.82 -10.25 4.85
N LYS A 36 12.82 -11.58 4.95
CA LYS A 36 12.66 -12.30 6.22
C LYS A 36 13.94 -12.29 7.05
N ASP A 37 15.08 -12.64 6.43
CA ASP A 37 16.33 -12.93 7.15
C ASP A 37 17.49 -11.98 6.78
N GLY A 38 17.26 -11.01 5.90
CA GLY A 38 18.26 -10.06 5.37
C GLY A 38 19.07 -10.59 4.18
N TYR A 39 18.99 -11.90 3.90
CA TYR A 39 19.61 -12.59 2.78
C TYR A 39 18.85 -13.90 2.50
N CYS A 40 19.01 -14.43 1.29
CA CYS A 40 18.44 -15.72 0.93
C CYS A 40 19.47 -16.82 1.19
N TRP A 41 19.09 -17.79 2.04
CA TRP A 41 19.87 -18.98 2.41
C TRP A 41 19.45 -20.24 1.64
N ALA A 42 18.38 -20.16 0.85
CA ALA A 42 17.83 -21.30 0.13
C ALA A 42 18.81 -21.84 -0.93
N GLU A 43 18.90 -23.17 -0.98
CA GLU A 43 19.72 -23.89 -1.94
C GLU A 43 19.00 -24.04 -3.29
N ASN A 44 19.76 -24.41 -4.34
CA ASN A 44 19.15 -24.67 -5.65
C ASN A 44 18.14 -25.83 -5.61
N ALA A 45 18.34 -26.80 -4.71
CA ALA A 45 17.40 -27.91 -4.52
C ALA A 45 16.02 -27.42 -4.05
N TYR A 46 15.98 -26.43 -3.14
CA TYR A 46 14.74 -25.84 -2.65
C TYR A 46 13.93 -25.22 -3.80
N PHE A 47 14.56 -24.37 -4.62
CA PHE A 47 13.87 -23.76 -5.76
C PHE A 47 13.54 -24.76 -6.86
N ALA A 48 14.36 -25.79 -7.04
CA ALA A 48 14.14 -26.84 -8.03
C ALA A 48 12.85 -27.60 -7.70
N GLU A 49 12.64 -27.95 -6.43
CA GLU A 49 11.40 -28.55 -5.94
C GLU A 49 10.22 -27.59 -6.08
N LEU A 50 10.37 -26.33 -5.66
CA LEU A 50 9.32 -25.31 -5.73
C LEU A 50 8.79 -25.09 -7.16
N TYR A 51 9.69 -25.06 -8.14
CA TYR A 51 9.33 -24.83 -9.54
C TYR A 51 9.16 -26.11 -10.37
N GLY A 52 9.42 -27.29 -9.80
CA GLY A 52 9.40 -28.56 -10.53
C GLY A 52 10.40 -28.63 -11.68
N VAL A 53 11.60 -28.05 -11.50
CA VAL A 53 12.66 -28.01 -12.53
C VAL A 53 13.96 -28.63 -12.01
N SER A 54 14.94 -28.83 -12.91
CA SER A 54 16.24 -29.34 -12.49
C SER A 54 17.06 -28.31 -11.68
N ILE A 55 17.93 -28.80 -10.80
CA ILE A 55 18.89 -27.98 -10.04
C ILE A 55 19.78 -27.15 -10.98
N PHE A 56 20.16 -27.71 -12.13
CA PHE A 56 20.95 -27.01 -13.17
C PHE A 56 20.18 -25.85 -13.79
N THR A 57 18.87 -26.00 -14.00
CA THR A 57 17.99 -24.95 -14.52
C THR A 57 17.94 -23.77 -13.56
N ILE A 58 17.76 -24.03 -12.26
CA ILE A 58 17.81 -23.01 -11.21
C ILE A 58 19.16 -22.31 -11.18
N SER A 59 20.26 -23.08 -11.25
CA SER A 59 21.61 -22.51 -11.32
C SER A 59 21.76 -21.54 -12.49
N ARG A 60 21.22 -21.89 -13.66
CA ARG A 60 21.25 -21.02 -14.85
C ARG A 60 20.45 -19.74 -14.63
N TRP A 61 19.29 -19.80 -14.00
CA TRP A 61 18.48 -18.60 -13.70
C TRP A 61 19.19 -17.67 -12.71
N ILE A 62 19.81 -18.24 -11.67
CA ILE A 62 20.65 -17.49 -10.73
C ILE A 62 21.82 -16.82 -11.45
N SER A 63 22.51 -17.54 -12.34
CA SER A 63 23.61 -16.95 -13.12
C SER A 63 23.13 -15.80 -14.00
N GLN A 64 21.94 -15.88 -14.59
CA GLN A 64 21.36 -14.75 -15.34
C GLN A 64 21.11 -13.54 -14.45
N LEU A 65 20.53 -13.74 -13.27
CA LEU A 65 20.29 -12.67 -12.31
C LEU A 65 21.58 -12.04 -11.79
N GLN A 66 22.60 -12.86 -11.54
CA GLN A 66 23.92 -12.40 -11.09
C GLN A 66 24.65 -11.62 -12.19
N ASN A 67 24.68 -12.14 -13.42
CA ASN A 67 25.31 -11.48 -14.56
C ASN A 67 24.60 -10.18 -14.95
N GLY A 68 23.28 -10.11 -14.74
CA GLY A 68 22.48 -8.88 -14.88
C GLY A 68 22.68 -7.87 -13.74
N GLY A 69 23.48 -8.20 -12.72
CA GLY A 69 23.76 -7.32 -11.59
C GLY A 69 22.56 -7.10 -10.68
N TYR A 70 21.64 -8.07 -10.61
CA TYR A 70 20.42 -8.01 -9.80
C TYR A 70 20.61 -8.62 -8.41
N ILE A 71 21.47 -9.63 -8.31
CA ILE A 71 21.79 -10.32 -7.06
C ILE A 71 23.30 -10.50 -6.94
N ASP A 72 23.77 -10.53 -5.69
CA ASP A 72 25.13 -10.91 -5.34
C ASP A 72 25.10 -12.26 -4.62
N MET A 73 26.13 -13.08 -4.82
CA MET A 73 26.26 -14.39 -4.18
C MET A 73 27.61 -14.48 -3.46
N GLU A 74 27.56 -14.88 -2.19
CA GLU A 74 28.72 -15.15 -1.37
C GLU A 74 28.69 -16.59 -0.85
N ILE A 75 29.85 -17.23 -0.77
CA ILE A 75 30.03 -18.55 -0.15
C ILE A 75 30.90 -18.35 1.10
N ILE A 76 30.30 -18.54 2.27
CA ILE A 76 30.97 -18.39 3.56
C ILE A 76 31.63 -19.72 3.91
N LYS A 77 32.94 -19.80 3.65
CA LYS A 77 33.75 -21.00 3.91
C LYS A 77 33.86 -21.33 5.40
N SER A 78 33.87 -20.32 6.27
CA SER A 78 33.97 -20.50 7.73
C SER A 78 32.75 -21.17 8.36
N GLU A 79 31.60 -21.18 7.70
CA GLU A 79 30.36 -21.80 8.18
C GLU A 79 30.02 -23.10 7.44
N GLY A 80 31.01 -23.78 6.86
CA GLY A 80 30.80 -25.03 6.12
C GLY A 80 30.30 -24.82 4.68
N ASN A 81 30.82 -23.79 4.00
CA ASN A 81 30.47 -23.43 2.62
C ASN A 81 28.99 -23.05 2.42
N LYS A 82 28.38 -22.39 3.43
CA LYS A 82 27.01 -21.87 3.29
C LYS A 82 26.95 -20.77 2.25
N ARG A 83 25.95 -20.86 1.39
CA ARG A 83 25.66 -19.85 0.38
C ARG A 83 24.75 -18.76 0.96
N LYS A 84 25.07 -17.50 0.67
CA LYS A 84 24.19 -16.35 0.90
C LYS A 84 23.99 -15.60 -0.41
N ILE A 85 22.73 -15.34 -0.75
CA ILE A 85 22.36 -14.47 -1.86
C ILE A 85 21.82 -13.17 -1.28
N THR A 86 22.32 -12.03 -1.76
CA THR A 86 21.85 -10.70 -1.38
C THR A 86 21.40 -9.92 -2.61
N LEU A 87 20.55 -8.92 -2.41
CA LEU A 87 20.13 -8.04 -3.50
C LEU A 87 21.26 -7.05 -3.81
N ALA A 88 21.60 -6.92 -5.09
CA ALA A 88 22.66 -6.03 -5.52
C ALA A 88 22.33 -4.56 -5.22
N GLU A 89 23.35 -3.77 -4.86
CA GLU A 89 23.18 -2.35 -4.54
C GLU A 89 22.54 -1.54 -5.67
N ASN A 90 22.74 -1.95 -6.92
CA ASN A 90 22.22 -1.28 -8.10
C ASN A 90 20.69 -1.41 -8.19
N VAL A 91 20.12 -2.45 -7.58
CA VAL A 91 18.67 -2.64 -7.46
C VAL A 91 18.11 -1.91 -6.24
N LYS A 92 18.93 -1.75 -5.18
CA LYS A 92 18.60 -0.89 -4.02
C LYS A 92 18.56 0.60 -4.41
N ARG A 93 19.28 1.00 -5.47
CA ARG A 93 19.38 2.38 -5.97
C ARG A 93 18.28 2.75 -7.00
N SER A 94 17.02 2.61 -6.62
CA SER A 94 15.97 3.54 -7.10
C SER A 94 15.76 4.71 -6.13
N CYS A 95 16.49 4.73 -5.00
CA CYS A 95 16.61 5.88 -4.12
C CYS A 95 18.04 5.99 -3.55
N GLY A 96 18.65 7.17 -3.66
CA GLY A 96 19.88 7.53 -2.94
C GLY A 96 21.20 7.21 -3.64
N LYS A 97 21.66 8.09 -4.54
CA LYS A 97 23.09 8.44 -4.54
C LYS A 97 23.25 9.64 -3.61
N ALA A 98 24.04 9.45 -2.55
CA ALA A 98 24.58 10.53 -1.74
C ALA A 98 25.38 11.47 -2.66
N GLN A 99 24.80 12.62 -2.99
CA GLN A 99 25.53 13.64 -3.73
C GLN A 99 26.42 14.38 -2.74
N LYS A 100 27.73 14.21 -2.95
CA LYS A 100 28.84 14.87 -2.27
C LYS A 100 28.51 16.36 -2.08
N VAL A 101 28.56 16.83 -0.83
CA VAL A 101 28.24 18.20 -0.42
C VAL A 101 29.11 19.18 -1.20
N LEU A 102 28.49 19.95 -2.10
CA LEU A 102 29.14 21.05 -2.80
C LEU A 102 28.90 22.35 -2.02
N THR A 103 29.94 22.74 -1.27
CA THR A 103 30.39 24.11 -0.95
C THR A 103 29.38 25.23 -0.69
N LYS A 104 29.36 25.64 0.60
CA LYS A 104 28.96 26.87 1.34
C LYS A 104 28.21 28.06 0.71
N ASN A 105 28.01 28.20 -0.60
CA ASN A 105 27.39 29.39 -1.19
C ASN A 105 26.21 29.08 -2.14
N ALA A 106 25.25 28.24 -1.72
CA ALA A 106 23.98 28.08 -2.43
C ALA A 106 22.85 28.78 -1.66
N ILE A 107 22.17 29.70 -2.36
CA ILE A 107 21.18 30.66 -1.85
C ILE A 107 20.00 29.93 -1.19
N ALA A 108 19.62 30.38 0.01
CA ALA A 108 18.47 29.85 0.73
C ALA A 108 17.15 30.23 0.01
N LEU A 109 16.41 29.21 -0.44
CA LEU A 109 14.99 29.33 -0.75
C LEU A 109 14.21 28.41 0.18
N ALA A 110 14.11 28.83 1.44
CA ALA A 110 13.16 28.26 2.37
C ALA A 110 11.74 28.77 2.02
N GLU A 111 10.77 27.86 2.10
CA GLU A 111 9.32 28.12 2.17
C GLU A 111 8.56 28.41 0.86
N LYS A 112 8.37 27.38 0.01
CA LYS A 112 7.07 27.01 -0.61
C LYS A 112 7.20 25.88 -1.63
N ARG A 113 7.59 24.68 -1.19
CA ARG A 113 7.20 23.41 -1.85
C ARG A 113 7.06 22.34 -0.77
N LYS A 114 5.82 22.02 -0.38
CA LYS A 114 5.55 20.82 0.42
C LYS A 114 6.03 19.62 -0.40
N SER A 115 6.96 18.87 0.15
CA SER A 115 7.53 17.67 -0.44
C SER A 115 6.45 16.60 -0.66
N ILE A 116 6.29 16.13 -1.90
CA ILE A 116 5.34 15.06 -2.28
C ILE A 116 5.94 13.66 -2.07
N TYR A 117 7.07 13.53 -1.36
CA TYR A 117 7.66 12.22 -1.06
C TYR A 117 7.56 11.90 0.42
N ARG A 118 6.37 11.45 0.85
CA ARG A 118 6.14 10.69 2.08
C ARG A 118 5.51 9.35 1.71
N MET A 119 6.30 8.28 1.89
CA MET A 119 5.93 6.90 2.22
C MET A 119 4.62 6.33 1.63
N ASN A 120 4.70 5.65 0.48
CA ASN A 120 3.66 4.74 0.00
C ASN A 120 4.04 3.27 0.29
N ASN A 121 4.08 2.88 1.56
CA ASN A 121 4.14 1.44 1.91
C ASN A 121 3.13 1.03 2.99
N THR A 122 2.05 1.81 3.10
CA THR A 122 0.83 1.42 3.81
C THR A 122 -0.32 1.88 2.92
N ILE A 123 -1.23 0.99 2.55
CA ILE A 123 -2.32 1.12 1.56
C ILE A 123 -1.93 0.66 0.13
N ASN A 124 -1.77 -0.64 -0.05
CA ASN A 124 -2.07 -1.30 -1.33
C ASN A 124 -3.39 -2.07 -1.23
N ASN A 125 -4.45 -1.40 -0.77
CA ASN A 125 -5.81 -1.67 -1.22
C ASN A 125 -6.24 -0.56 -2.18
N THR A 126 -5.42 -0.26 -3.19
CA THR A 126 -5.96 0.33 -4.41
C THR A 126 -6.49 -0.80 -5.26
N ILE A 127 -7.75 -1.17 -5.00
CA ILE A 127 -8.65 -1.62 -6.06
C ILE A 127 -8.46 -0.59 -7.20
N ASN A 128 -8.20 -1.07 -8.41
CA ASN A 128 -7.83 -0.26 -9.57
C ASN A 128 -8.60 1.07 -9.57
N ARG A 129 -7.91 2.22 -9.55
CA ARG A 129 -8.58 3.54 -9.60
C ARG A 129 -9.46 3.69 -10.84
N GLU A 130 -9.23 2.90 -11.88
CA GLU A 130 -10.04 2.88 -13.11
C GLU A 130 -11.37 2.13 -12.95
N GLU A 131 -11.56 1.35 -11.88
CA GLU A 131 -12.76 0.55 -11.57
C GLU A 131 -13.58 1.10 -10.39
N ASN A 132 -13.10 2.11 -9.67
CA ASN A 132 -13.85 2.70 -8.55
C ASN A 132 -14.99 3.62 -9.04
N ALA A 133 -16.14 3.53 -8.38
CA ALA A 133 -17.35 4.23 -8.78
C ALA A 133 -17.18 5.75 -8.71
N LEU A 134 -16.46 6.23 -7.69
CA LEU A 134 -16.14 7.65 -7.54
C LEU A 134 -15.23 8.17 -8.67
N ALA A 135 -14.20 7.41 -9.04
CA ALA A 135 -13.28 7.78 -10.11
C ALA A 135 -13.96 7.76 -11.48
N PHE A 136 -14.84 6.78 -11.72
CA PHE A 136 -15.71 6.76 -12.89
C PHE A 136 -16.59 8.01 -12.95
N PHE A 137 -17.23 8.38 -11.83
CA PHE A 137 -18.13 9.53 -11.78
C PHE A 137 -17.41 10.86 -11.97
N GLU A 138 -16.24 11.04 -11.35
CA GLU A 138 -15.37 12.20 -11.54
C GLU A 138 -14.97 12.37 -13.02
N LYS A 139 -14.60 11.28 -13.69
CA LYS A 139 -14.18 11.30 -15.10
C LYS A 139 -15.34 11.56 -16.06
N ASN A 140 -16.48 10.90 -15.84
CA ASN A 140 -17.60 10.91 -16.77
C ASN A 140 -18.58 12.08 -16.52
N SER A 141 -18.57 12.70 -15.33
CA SER A 141 -19.49 13.78 -14.97
C SER A 141 -18.83 14.80 -14.02
N PRO A 142 -17.76 15.50 -14.48
CA PRO A 142 -16.94 16.36 -13.63
C PRO A 142 -17.72 17.52 -13.00
N SER A 143 -18.65 18.15 -13.72
CA SER A 143 -19.45 19.25 -13.18
C SER A 143 -20.41 18.79 -12.06
N GLU A 144 -20.97 17.58 -12.16
CA GLU A 144 -21.82 17.03 -11.10
C GLU A 144 -20.99 16.62 -9.89
N TRP A 145 -19.80 16.09 -10.12
CA TRP A 145 -18.82 15.79 -9.08
C TRP A 145 -18.40 17.06 -8.32
N GLU A 146 -18.06 18.14 -9.02
CA GLU A 146 -17.73 19.43 -8.39
C GLU A 146 -18.91 19.96 -7.56
N ASN A 147 -20.13 19.92 -8.11
CA ASN A 147 -21.34 20.33 -7.39
C ASN A 147 -21.55 19.49 -6.12
N PHE A 148 -21.30 18.18 -6.18
CA PHE A 148 -21.35 17.29 -5.02
C PHE A 148 -20.31 17.70 -3.97
N LEU A 149 -19.04 17.89 -4.38
CA LEU A 149 -17.97 18.32 -3.47
C LEU A 149 -18.29 19.68 -2.81
N MET A 150 -18.79 20.66 -3.57
CA MET A 150 -19.18 21.96 -3.01
C MET A 150 -20.23 21.83 -1.90
N ARG A 151 -21.18 20.90 -2.05
CA ARG A 151 -22.26 20.70 -1.06
C ARG A 151 -21.82 19.90 0.16
N PHE A 152 -20.93 18.93 0.00
CA PHE A 152 -20.66 17.93 1.03
C PHE A 152 -19.26 18.01 1.62
N ARG A 153 -18.21 18.36 0.85
CA ARG A 153 -16.80 18.23 1.27
C ARG A 153 -16.44 18.93 2.57
N LYS A 154 -17.02 20.11 2.82
CA LYS A 154 -16.78 20.90 4.05
C LYS A 154 -17.45 20.30 5.30
N LYS A 155 -18.38 19.36 5.13
CA LYS A 155 -19.11 18.69 6.22
C LYS A 155 -18.38 17.47 6.78
N PHE A 156 -17.24 17.10 6.19
CA PHE A 156 -16.42 15.97 6.61
C PHE A 156 -15.04 16.47 7.04
N THR A 157 -14.49 15.87 8.10
CA THR A 157 -13.05 15.94 8.35
C THR A 157 -12.28 15.10 7.33
N ASP A 158 -10.98 15.36 7.13
CA ASP A 158 -10.18 14.62 6.15
C ASP A 158 -10.18 13.09 6.40
N PRO A 159 -10.07 12.58 7.64
CA PRO A 159 -10.15 11.14 7.90
C PRO A 159 -11.55 10.55 7.64
N GLU A 160 -12.61 11.28 7.97
CA GLU A 160 -13.99 10.85 7.73
C GLU A 160 -14.32 10.81 6.24
N TRP A 161 -13.77 11.74 5.46
CA TRP A 161 -13.93 11.77 4.02
C TRP A 161 -13.33 10.53 3.36
N VAL A 162 -12.13 10.12 3.77
CA VAL A 162 -11.49 8.89 3.26
C VAL A 162 -12.37 7.67 3.57
N LYS A 163 -12.81 7.54 4.82
CA LYS A 163 -13.69 6.44 5.25
C LYS A 163 -15.02 6.44 4.49
N PHE A 164 -15.62 7.61 4.27
CA PHE A 164 -16.85 7.76 3.50
C PHE A 164 -16.70 7.22 2.07
N CYS A 165 -15.62 7.62 1.38
CA CYS A 165 -15.33 7.16 0.03
C CYS A 165 -15.15 5.64 -0.06
N GLU A 166 -14.36 5.06 0.85
CA GLU A 166 -14.11 3.62 0.90
C GLU A 166 -15.41 2.81 1.09
N ILE A 167 -16.26 3.22 2.04
CA ILE A 167 -17.53 2.52 2.29
C ILE A 167 -18.47 2.65 1.09
N PHE A 168 -18.50 3.81 0.44
CA PHE A 168 -19.33 4.00 -0.74
C PHE A 168 -18.92 3.07 -1.88
N ASP A 169 -17.62 2.99 -2.21
CA ASP A 169 -17.14 2.11 -3.28
C ASP A 169 -17.44 0.64 -2.97
N CYS A 170 -17.22 0.18 -1.73
CA CYS A 170 -17.63 -1.17 -1.30
C CYS A 170 -19.13 -1.41 -1.48
N LYS A 171 -19.97 -0.39 -1.21
CA LYS A 171 -21.42 -0.49 -1.30
C LYS A 171 -21.91 -0.62 -2.75
N ILE A 172 -21.24 0.04 -3.68
CA ILE A 172 -21.55 -0.09 -5.12
C ILE A 172 -21.24 -1.50 -5.62
N ILE A 173 -20.11 -2.07 -5.19
CA ILE A 173 -19.71 -3.44 -5.53
C ILE A 173 -20.69 -4.45 -4.95
N GLU A 174 -21.04 -4.32 -3.66
CA GLU A 174 -21.99 -5.20 -2.98
C GLU A 174 -23.37 -5.22 -3.66
N GLU A 175 -23.82 -4.08 -4.18
CA GLU A 175 -25.14 -3.92 -4.78
C GLU A 175 -25.15 -4.16 -6.30
N GLU A 176 -24.01 -4.56 -6.88
CA GLU A 176 -23.83 -4.80 -8.33
C GLU A 176 -24.41 -3.67 -9.20
N ILE A 177 -24.24 -2.41 -8.75
CA ILE A 177 -24.84 -1.26 -9.44
C ILE A 177 -24.10 -1.00 -10.75
N GLU A 178 -24.87 -0.92 -11.84
CA GLU A 178 -24.36 -0.56 -13.16
C GLU A 178 -23.73 0.84 -13.17
N PHE A 179 -22.52 0.93 -13.74
CA PHE A 179 -21.72 2.15 -13.79
C PHE A 179 -22.25 3.12 -14.85
N THR A 180 -23.24 3.90 -14.44
CA THR A 180 -23.75 5.04 -15.19
C THR A 180 -23.71 6.28 -14.32
N SER A 181 -23.36 7.44 -14.89
CA SER A 181 -23.22 8.68 -14.13
C SER A 181 -24.48 9.01 -13.32
N ARG A 182 -25.65 8.83 -13.93
CA ARG A 182 -26.94 9.09 -13.28
C ARG A 182 -27.18 8.19 -12.05
N LYS A 183 -26.91 6.88 -12.16
CA LYS A 183 -27.11 5.94 -11.04
C LYS A 183 -26.10 6.20 -9.93
N ILE A 184 -24.82 6.35 -10.28
CA ILE A 184 -23.75 6.59 -9.31
C ILE A 184 -23.96 7.93 -8.59
N GLY A 185 -24.21 9.02 -9.31
CA GLY A 185 -24.42 10.34 -8.70
C GLY A 185 -25.64 10.39 -7.75
N ALA A 186 -26.75 9.77 -8.15
CA ALA A 186 -27.94 9.67 -7.28
C ALA A 186 -27.66 8.83 -6.03
N ARG A 187 -26.99 7.68 -6.19
CA ARG A 187 -26.61 6.81 -5.08
C ARG A 187 -25.65 7.50 -4.12
N LEU A 188 -24.62 8.15 -4.65
CA LEU A 188 -23.62 8.91 -3.91
C LEU A 188 -24.26 10.02 -3.07
N THR A 189 -25.16 10.79 -3.67
CA THR A 189 -25.87 11.87 -2.97
C THR A 189 -26.72 11.33 -1.82
N ARG A 190 -27.49 10.27 -2.05
CA ARG A 190 -28.32 9.64 -1.01
C ARG A 190 -27.45 9.04 0.10
N PHE A 191 -26.35 8.42 -0.27
CA PHE A 191 -25.41 7.82 0.66
C PHE A 191 -24.75 8.89 1.56
N ALA A 192 -24.34 10.02 0.99
CA ALA A 192 -23.79 11.15 1.74
C ALA A 192 -24.77 11.73 2.77
N LEU A 193 -26.04 11.91 2.39
CA LEU A 193 -27.08 12.40 3.32
C LEU A 193 -27.27 11.45 4.50
N ASN A 194 -27.46 10.16 4.21
CA ASN A 194 -27.64 9.14 5.24
C ASN A 194 -26.42 9.02 6.17
N TYR A 195 -25.22 9.09 5.60
CA TYR A 195 -23.97 9.00 6.37
C TYR A 195 -23.85 10.14 7.39
N LEU A 196 -24.16 11.38 6.97
CA LEU A 196 -24.13 12.54 7.86
C LEU A 196 -25.22 12.49 8.93
N GLU A 197 -26.45 12.08 8.57
CA GLU A 197 -27.54 11.94 9.54
C GLU A 197 -27.21 10.91 10.63
N ASN A 198 -26.64 9.77 10.26
CA ASN A 198 -26.27 8.72 11.21
C ASN A 198 -25.15 9.18 12.15
N ASN A 199 -24.18 9.95 11.65
CA ASN A 199 -23.12 10.51 12.49
C ASN A 199 -23.67 11.55 13.49
N SER A 200 -24.60 12.41 13.07
CA SER A 200 -25.25 13.36 13.99
C SER A 200 -26.12 12.69 15.07
N LYS A 201 -26.77 11.57 14.75
CA LYS A 201 -27.58 10.81 15.72
C LYS A 201 -26.72 10.05 16.73
N GLY A 202 -25.54 9.58 16.32
CA GLY A 202 -24.56 8.91 17.20
C GLY A 202 -23.94 9.85 18.24
N GLU A 203 -23.81 11.14 17.93
CA GLU A 203 -23.35 12.16 18.88
C GLU A 203 -24.44 12.53 19.89
N ALA A 204 -25.70 12.65 19.46
CA ALA A 204 -26.84 12.92 20.35
C ALA A 204 -27.07 11.81 21.39
N SER A 205 -26.92 10.55 20.98
CA SER A 205 -27.08 9.38 21.87
C SER A 205 -25.87 9.15 22.79
N LYS A 206 -24.67 9.60 22.42
CA LYS A 206 -23.51 9.68 23.33
C LYS A 206 -23.66 10.79 24.36
N ALA A 207 -24.21 11.94 24.00
CA ALA A 207 -24.47 13.04 24.93
C ALA A 207 -25.52 12.70 26.00
N GLN A 208 -26.57 11.95 25.62
CA GLN A 208 -27.61 11.48 26.56
C GLN A 208 -27.07 10.43 27.55
N ASN A 209 -26.25 9.48 27.10
CA ASN A 209 -25.63 8.48 27.98
C ASN A 209 -24.66 9.10 29.01
N VAL A 210 -23.98 10.21 28.67
CA VAL A 210 -23.09 10.90 29.62
C VAL A 210 -23.87 11.70 30.68
N GLN A 211 -25.06 12.21 30.34
CA GLN A 211 -25.94 12.88 31.32
C GLN A 211 -26.60 11.91 32.30
N GLU A 212 -27.02 10.72 31.86
CA GLU A 212 -27.59 9.69 32.76
C GLU A 212 -26.56 9.06 33.71
N MET A 213 -25.28 9.01 33.32
CA MET A 213 -24.20 8.55 34.22
C MET A 213 -23.85 9.58 35.30
N ASN A 214 -24.11 10.88 35.06
CA ASN A 214 -23.81 11.96 36.02
C ASN A 214 -24.96 12.24 37.01
N THR A 215 -26.15 11.67 36.82
CA THR A 215 -27.29 11.85 37.74
C THR A 215 -27.46 10.70 38.74
N ASN A 216 -26.75 9.58 38.57
CA ASN A 216 -26.85 8.38 39.42
C ASN A 216 -25.66 8.18 40.37
N HIS A 217 -25.23 9.23 41.08
CA HIS A 217 -24.35 9.06 42.25
C HIS A 217 -25.19 9.09 43.55
N PRO A 218 -25.35 7.96 44.26
CA PRO A 218 -26.16 7.93 45.47
C PRO A 218 -25.42 8.64 46.62
N SER A 219 -26.02 9.72 47.13
CA SER A 219 -25.58 10.41 48.35
C SER A 219 -25.40 9.41 49.50
N ARG A 220 -24.15 9.20 49.94
CA ARG A 220 -23.83 8.51 51.20
C ARG A 220 -24.51 9.24 52.35
N ARG A 221 -25.53 8.62 52.96
CA ARG A 221 -26.06 9.01 54.27
C ARG A 221 -24.91 8.94 55.28
N LYS A 222 -24.63 10.07 55.95
CA LYS A 222 -23.90 10.08 57.20
C LYS A 222 -24.81 9.47 58.27
N LEU A 223 -24.32 8.47 58.97
CA LEU A 223 -24.90 7.99 60.23
C LEU A 223 -24.00 8.57 61.32
N ASP A 224 -24.61 9.44 62.12
CA ASP A 224 -24.11 9.89 63.42
C ASP A 224 -24.31 8.78 64.47
#